data_AF-A0A946Y2L2-F1
#
_entry.id   AF-A0A946Y2L2-F1
#
_cell.length_a   1.000
_cell.length_b   1.000
_cell.length_c   1.000
_cell.angle_alpha   90.00
_cell.angle_beta   90.00
_cell.angle_gamma   90.00
#
_symmetry.space_group_name_H-M   'P 1'
#
loop_
_entity.id
_entity.type
_entity.pdbx_description
1 polymer ?
#
loop_
_entity_poly.entity_id
_entity_poly.type
_entity_poly.pdbx_seq_one_letter_code
_entity_poly.pdbx_strand_id
1 'polypeptide(L)'
;MLHDGRAIRVAVVGGSRIPFCRSHSIYKKCSNQDMMTAALEGLVNKFDLKGQVIGDVALGAVIKHSKDWNLARESLIGAGLSYRTPGVDLQRACGTSLEAAILVANKIALGQIDSGIGGGTDST
;
A
#
# COMPACT_ATOMS: atom_id res chain seq x y z
N MET A 1 3.38 26.42 1.41
CA MET A 1 3.54 26.66 -0.04
C MET A 1 4.96 26.30 -0.40
N LEU A 2 5.15 25.48 -1.44
CA LEU A 2 6.49 25.22 -1.99
C LEU A 2 7.04 26.56 -2.50
N HIS A 3 8.23 26.95 -2.03
CA HIS A 3 8.74 28.32 -2.12
C HIS A 3 8.90 28.87 -3.56
N ASP A 4 8.81 28.02 -4.58
CA ASP A 4 8.97 28.35 -6.00
C ASP A 4 7.76 27.95 -6.88
N GLY A 5 6.65 27.49 -6.28
CA GLY A 5 5.47 27.01 -7.02
C GLY A 5 5.69 25.71 -7.80
N ARG A 6 6.81 25.00 -7.60
CA ARG A 6 7.10 23.71 -8.24
C ARG A 6 6.83 22.56 -7.28
N ALA A 7 6.28 21.47 -7.83
CA ALA A 7 6.07 20.24 -7.09
C ALA A 7 7.41 19.64 -6.59
N ILE A 8 7.43 19.09 -5.39
CA ILE A 8 8.57 18.31 -4.89
C ILE A 8 8.76 17.10 -5.81
N ARG A 9 10.01 16.83 -6.20
CA ARG A 9 10.33 15.64 -6.98
C ARG A 9 10.11 14.39 -6.13
N VAL A 10 9.30 13.48 -6.65
CA VAL A 10 9.01 12.19 -6.00
C VAL A 10 9.92 11.12 -6.59
N ALA A 11 10.43 10.23 -5.74
CA ALA A 11 11.23 9.08 -6.14
C ALA A 11 10.63 7.78 -5.61
N VAL A 12 10.80 6.69 -6.36
CA VAL A 12 10.50 5.34 -5.90
C VAL A 12 11.74 4.78 -5.22
N VAL A 13 11.70 4.61 -3.91
CA VAL A 13 12.82 4.08 -3.11
C VAL A 13 12.95 2.56 -3.24
N GLY A 14 11.83 1.87 -3.44
CA GLY A 14 11.83 0.44 -3.74
C GLY A 14 10.44 -0.17 -3.64
N GLY A 15 10.40 -1.50 -3.63
CA GLY A 15 9.16 -2.27 -3.58
C GLY A 15 9.37 -3.71 -3.12
N SER A 16 8.26 -4.37 -2.82
CA SER A 16 8.14 -5.77 -2.44
C SER A 16 6.86 -6.34 -3.03
N ARG A 17 6.85 -7.63 -3.37
CA ARG A 17 5.67 -8.36 -3.84
C ARG A 17 5.78 -9.84 -3.46
N ILE A 18 4.64 -10.50 -3.32
CA ILE A 18 4.59 -11.96 -3.29
C ILE A 18 4.77 -12.55 -4.70
N PRO A 19 5.16 -13.83 -4.83
CA PRO A 19 5.13 -14.54 -6.12
C PRO A 19 3.71 -14.59 -6.67
N PHE A 20 3.55 -14.49 -7.99
CA PHE A 20 2.25 -14.75 -8.63
C PHE A 20 2.01 -16.25 -8.73
N CYS A 21 0.78 -16.69 -8.48
CA CYS A 21 0.35 -18.06 -8.72
C CYS A 21 -0.90 -18.11 -9.62
N ARG A 22 -1.16 -19.26 -10.24
CA ARG A 22 -2.40 -19.45 -11.01
C ARG A 22 -3.61 -19.42 -10.07
N SER A 23 -4.74 -18.90 -10.55
CA SER A 23 -5.99 -18.93 -9.77
C SER A 23 -6.35 -20.38 -9.37
N HIS A 24 -6.98 -20.51 -8.20
CA HIS A 24 -7.34 -21.78 -7.55
C HIS A 24 -6.15 -22.71 -7.19
N SER A 25 -4.93 -22.19 -7.10
CA SER A 25 -3.75 -22.96 -6.66
C SER A 25 -3.32 -22.61 -5.23
N ILE A 26 -2.08 -22.14 -5.04
CA ILE A 26 -1.38 -22.04 -3.76
C ILE A 26 -2.05 -21.02 -2.83
N TYR A 27 -2.55 -19.90 -3.36
CA TYR A 27 -3.25 -18.88 -2.57
C TYR A 27 -4.76 -19.08 -2.44
N LYS A 28 -5.32 -20.23 -2.84
CA LYS A 28 -6.77 -20.47 -2.84
C LYS A 28 -7.45 -20.20 -1.48
N LYS A 29 -6.71 -20.38 -0.38
CA LYS A 29 -7.21 -20.16 0.99
C LYS A 29 -6.73 -18.84 1.62
N CYS A 30 -5.96 -18.05 0.89
CA CYS A 30 -5.45 -16.77 1.35
C CYS A 30 -6.44 -15.68 0.98
N SER A 31 -6.74 -14.80 1.93
CA SER A 31 -7.52 -13.59 1.67
C SER A 31 -6.67 -12.51 0.99
N ASN A 32 -7.33 -11.46 0.47
CA ASN A 32 -6.65 -10.26 0.00
C ASN A 32 -5.75 -9.66 1.09
N GLN A 33 -6.24 -9.62 2.32
CA GLN A 33 -5.50 -9.11 3.47
C GLN A 33 -4.27 -9.96 3.76
N ASP A 34 -4.37 -11.30 3.75
CA ASP A 34 -3.21 -12.17 3.99
C ASP A 34 -2.09 -11.90 2.97
N MET A 35 -2.46 -11.85 1.69
CA MET A 35 -1.52 -11.61 0.60
C MET A 35 -0.90 -10.20 0.64
N MET A 36 -1.71 -9.19 0.93
CA MET A 36 -1.24 -7.81 1.04
C MET A 36 -0.35 -7.61 2.26
N THR A 37 -0.73 -8.19 3.40
CA THR A 37 0.06 -8.16 4.64
C THR A 37 1.43 -8.80 4.39
N ALA A 38 1.49 -9.98 3.77
CA ALA A 38 2.76 -10.64 3.46
C ALA A 38 3.66 -9.81 2.51
N ALA A 39 3.09 -9.18 1.48
CA ALA A 39 3.84 -8.30 0.59
C ALA A 39 4.40 -7.08 1.34
N LEU A 40 3.59 -6.50 2.22
CA LEU A 40 3.94 -5.32 3.01
C LEU A 40 4.95 -5.63 4.12
N GLU A 41 4.86 -6.79 4.77
CA GLU A 41 5.89 -7.29 5.69
C GLU A 41 7.25 -7.41 5.01
N GLY A 42 7.28 -7.93 3.78
CA GLY A 42 8.51 -7.96 2.98
C GLY A 42 9.11 -6.57 2.76
N LEU A 43 8.27 -5.56 2.54
CA LEU A 43 8.71 -4.16 2.43
C LEU A 43 9.20 -3.62 3.77
N VAL A 44 8.42 -3.80 4.83
CA VAL A 44 8.72 -3.32 6.19
C VAL A 44 10.04 -3.90 6.69
N ASN A 45 10.25 -5.20 6.51
CA ASN A 45 11.49 -5.87 6.92
C ASN A 45 12.69 -5.40 6.08
N LYS A 46 12.50 -5.22 4.76
CA LYS A 46 13.58 -4.78 3.85
C LYS A 46 14.08 -3.36 4.15
N PHE A 47 13.21 -2.50 4.65
CA PHE A 47 13.51 -1.09 4.93
C PHE A 47 13.51 -0.74 6.42
N ASP A 48 13.48 -1.74 7.31
CA ASP A 48 13.46 -1.60 8.77
C ASP A 48 12.39 -0.63 9.30
N LEU A 49 11.15 -0.78 8.79
CA LEU A 49 10.04 0.13 9.09
C LEU A 49 9.17 -0.31 10.27
N LYS A 50 9.58 -1.32 11.04
CA LYS A 50 8.75 -1.83 12.15
C LYS A 50 8.51 -0.74 13.19
N GLY A 51 7.23 -0.55 13.56
CA GLY A 51 6.80 0.48 14.49
C GLY A 51 6.94 1.92 13.98
N GLN A 52 7.44 2.14 12.76
CA GLN A 52 7.63 3.46 12.19
C GLN A 52 6.31 4.06 11.70
N VAL A 53 6.22 5.39 11.77
CA VAL A 53 5.10 6.15 11.23
C VAL A 53 5.40 6.49 9.79
N ILE A 54 4.54 6.04 8.88
CA ILE A 54 4.57 6.42 7.47
C ILE A 54 3.52 7.50 7.25
N GLY A 55 3.80 8.45 6.35
CA GLY A 55 2.90 9.58 6.12
C GLY A 55 1.55 9.16 5.57
N ASP A 56 1.51 8.18 4.66
CA ASP A 56 0.29 7.52 4.24
C ASP A 56 0.53 6.16 3.58
N VAL A 57 -0.45 5.26 3.68
CA VAL A 57 -0.46 3.96 3.02
C VAL A 57 -1.73 3.84 2.18
N ALA A 58 -1.59 3.91 0.87
CA ALA A 58 -2.66 3.72 -0.08
C ALA A 58 -2.60 2.31 -0.66
N LEU A 59 -3.65 1.51 -0.46
CA LEU A 59 -3.76 0.16 -1.00
C LEU A 59 -5.14 -0.03 -1.64
N GLY A 60 -5.31 -1.15 -2.32
CA GLY A 60 -6.60 -1.52 -2.87
C GLY A 60 -6.61 -2.88 -3.54
N ALA A 61 -7.82 -3.33 -3.86
CA ALA A 61 -8.10 -4.51 -4.67
C ALA A 61 -9.31 -4.20 -5.55
N VAL A 62 -9.43 -4.88 -6.68
CA VAL A 62 -10.61 -4.79 -7.55
C VAL A 62 -11.79 -5.49 -6.91
N ILE A 63 -11.55 -6.69 -6.36
CA ILE A 63 -12.58 -7.49 -5.70
C ILE A 63 -12.21 -7.61 -4.23
N LYS A 64 -12.94 -6.88 -3.38
CA LYS A 64 -12.82 -6.96 -1.90
C LYS A 64 -14.02 -7.69 -1.32
N HIS A 65 -13.76 -8.49 -0.29
CA HIS A 65 -14.87 -9.03 0.49
C HIS A 65 -15.40 -7.91 1.40
N SER A 66 -16.71 -7.87 1.66
CA SER A 66 -17.32 -6.88 2.56
C SER A 66 -16.81 -6.91 4.01
N LYS A 67 -16.02 -7.93 4.37
CA LYS A 67 -15.39 -8.06 5.69
C LYS A 67 -14.06 -7.30 5.76
N ASP A 68 -13.46 -7.02 4.60
CA ASP A 68 -12.23 -6.24 4.47
C ASP A 68 -12.62 -4.76 4.55
N TRP A 69 -12.95 -4.29 5.76
CA TRP A 69 -13.60 -2.99 5.95
C TRP A 69 -12.67 -1.83 5.56
N ASN A 70 -11.40 -1.93 5.96
CA ASN A 70 -10.33 -1.09 5.43
C ASN A 70 -9.09 -1.97 5.22
N LEU A 71 -9.00 -2.57 4.04
CA LEU A 71 -7.95 -3.51 3.66
C LEU A 71 -6.56 -2.91 3.85
N ALA A 72 -6.37 -1.64 3.49
CA ALA A 72 -5.12 -0.92 3.67
C ALA A 72 -4.73 -0.82 5.14
N ARG A 73 -5.68 -0.41 5.99
CA ARG A 73 -5.46 -0.20 7.42
C ARG A 73 -5.18 -1.51 8.15
N GLU A 74 -5.90 -2.56 7.82
CA GLU A 74 -5.72 -3.86 8.45
C GLU A 74 -4.40 -4.50 8.00
N SER A 75 -4.05 -4.38 6.71
CA SER A 75 -2.78 -4.90 6.18
C SER A 75 -1.56 -4.17 6.75
N LEU A 76 -1.62 -2.85 6.91
CA LEU A 76 -0.48 -2.07 7.42
C LEU A 76 -0.21 -2.33 8.91
N ILE A 77 -1.26 -2.53 9.70
CA ILE A 77 -1.14 -2.94 11.10
C ILE A 77 -0.58 -4.36 11.17
N GLY A 78 -1.12 -5.28 10.37
CA GLY A 78 -0.63 -6.66 10.27
C GLY A 78 0.84 -6.73 9.92
N ALA A 79 1.31 -5.84 9.04
CA ALA A 79 2.71 -5.77 8.62
C ALA A 79 3.65 -5.10 9.64
N GLY A 80 3.14 -4.65 10.78
CA GLY A 80 3.94 -4.12 11.88
C GLY A 80 4.31 -2.63 11.77
N LEU A 81 3.64 -1.85 10.91
CA LEU A 81 3.76 -0.39 10.94
C LEU A 81 3.07 0.21 12.17
N SER A 82 3.41 1.45 12.52
CA SER A 82 2.79 2.16 13.64
C SER A 82 1.27 2.29 13.47
N TYR A 83 0.52 2.15 14.56
CA TYR A 83 -0.91 2.52 14.58
C TYR A 83 -1.15 3.99 14.23
N ARG A 84 -0.14 4.87 14.30
CA ARG A 84 -0.29 6.27 13.87
C ARG A 84 -0.23 6.47 12.35
N THR A 85 0.21 5.47 11.60
CA THR A 85 0.26 5.51 10.13
C THR A 85 -1.16 5.46 9.55
N PRO A 86 -1.61 6.46 8.77
CA PRO A 86 -2.92 6.40 8.13
C PRO A 86 -2.93 5.36 7.00
N GLY A 87 -4.11 4.84 6.70
CA GLY A 87 -4.34 3.86 5.64
C GLY A 87 -5.62 4.16 4.89
N VAL A 88 -5.53 4.21 3.55
CA VAL A 88 -6.67 4.48 2.66
C VAL A 88 -6.84 3.37 1.63
N ASP A 89 -8.09 2.95 1.48
CA ASP A 89 -8.53 2.03 0.45
C ASP A 89 -9.04 2.78 -0.77
N LEU A 90 -8.62 2.35 -1.96
CA LEU A 90 -9.15 2.84 -3.23
C LEU A 90 -9.32 1.71 -4.24
N GLN A 91 -10.07 1.99 -5.31
CA GLN A 91 -10.37 1.02 -6.35
C GLN A 91 -10.47 1.73 -7.70
N ARG A 92 -9.71 1.25 -8.70
CA ARG A 92 -9.74 1.71 -10.09
C ARG A 92 -9.51 0.53 -11.05
N ALA A 93 -10.31 -0.54 -10.91
CA ALA A 93 -10.16 -1.76 -11.70
C ALA A 93 -8.67 -2.19 -11.78
N CYS A 94 -8.19 -2.60 -12.95
CA CYS A 94 -6.78 -2.96 -13.17
C CYS A 94 -5.77 -1.84 -12.84
N GLY A 95 -6.20 -0.58 -12.76
CA GLY A 95 -5.37 0.57 -12.41
C GLY A 95 -5.27 0.87 -10.91
N THR A 96 -5.84 0.03 -10.04
CA THR A 96 -5.93 0.30 -8.58
C THR A 96 -4.56 0.56 -7.94
N SER A 97 -3.58 -0.32 -8.12
CA SER A 97 -2.27 -0.16 -7.48
C SER A 97 -1.46 1.00 -8.06
N LEU A 98 -1.62 1.29 -9.35
CA LEU A 98 -0.98 2.44 -9.99
C LEU A 98 -1.59 3.74 -9.47
N GLU A 99 -2.92 3.81 -9.32
CA GLU A 99 -3.59 4.96 -8.72
C GLU A 99 -3.16 5.17 -7.27
N ALA A 100 -2.95 4.09 -6.51
CA ALA A 100 -2.44 4.18 -5.15
C ALA A 100 -1.04 4.80 -5.09
N ALA A 101 -0.14 4.38 -5.99
CA ALA A 101 1.19 4.98 -6.10
C ALA A 101 1.12 6.47 -6.51
N ILE A 102 0.24 6.82 -7.45
CA ILE A 102 0.00 8.21 -7.87
C ILE A 102 -0.54 9.06 -6.72
N LEU A 103 -1.49 8.53 -5.93
CA LEU A 103 -2.07 9.23 -4.79
C LEU A 103 -1.02 9.56 -3.74
N VAL A 104 -0.16 8.60 -3.39
CA VAL A 104 0.96 8.83 -2.47
C VAL A 104 1.96 9.82 -3.06
N ALA A 105 2.31 9.68 -4.34
CA ALA A 105 3.22 10.59 -5.01
C ALA A 105 2.70 12.03 -5.00
N ASN A 106 1.41 12.24 -5.24
CA ASN A 106 0.79 13.57 -5.19
C ASN A 106 0.87 14.18 -3.79
N LYS A 107 0.65 13.39 -2.73
CA LYS A 107 0.80 13.88 -1.35
C LYS A 107 2.23 14.32 -1.05
N ILE A 108 3.23 13.57 -1.51
CA ILE A 108 4.65 13.94 -1.38
C ILE A 108 4.98 15.18 -2.21
N ALA A 109 4.55 15.20 -3.47
CA ALA A 109 4.78 16.29 -4.41
C ALA A 109 4.22 17.63 -3.90
N LEU A 110 3.12 17.59 -3.15
CA LEU A 110 2.47 18.75 -2.54
C LEU A 110 3.00 19.09 -1.13
N GLY A 111 3.98 18.33 -0.61
CA GLY A 111 4.55 18.53 0.73
C GLY A 111 3.60 18.21 1.88
N GLN A 112 2.61 17.34 1.65
CA GLN A 112 1.69 16.88 2.70
C GLN A 112 2.30 15.77 3.56
N ILE A 113 3.17 14.96 2.98
CA ILE A 113 3.90 13.86 3.62
C ILE A 113 5.30 13.75 3.02
N ASP A 114 6.25 13.20 3.78
CA ASP A 114 7.63 12.99 3.28
C ASP A 114 7.83 11.59 2.65
N SER A 115 7.00 10.63 3.04
CA SER A 115 7.04 9.26 2.54
C SER A 115 5.67 8.59 2.61
N GLY A 116 5.45 7.61 1.75
CA GLY A 116 4.25 6.80 1.75
C GLY A 116 4.43 5.49 1.01
N ILE A 117 3.44 4.61 1.11
CA ILE A 117 3.44 3.29 0.47
C ILE A 117 2.20 3.18 -0.42
N GLY A 118 2.41 2.91 -1.70
CA GLY A 118 1.35 2.62 -2.67
C GLY A 118 1.41 1.15 -3.10
N GLY A 119 0.26 0.49 -3.23
CA GLY A 119 0.22 -0.92 -3.62
C GLY A 119 -1.18 -1.47 -3.87
N GLY A 120 -1.28 -2.79 -3.99
CA GLY A 120 -2.55 -3.47 -4.14
C GLY A 120 -2.42 -4.99 -4.16
N THR A 121 -3.56 -5.65 -4.05
CA THR A 121 -3.72 -7.11 -4.01
C THR A 121 -4.97 -7.47 -4.78
N ASP A 122 -5.07 -8.71 -5.28
CA ASP A 122 -6.32 -9.25 -5.80
C ASP A 122 -6.29 -10.77 -5.66
N SER A 123 -7.45 -11.34 -5.35
CA SER A 123 -7.73 -12.78 -5.39
C SER A 123 -9.04 -13.03 -6.11
N THR A 124 -9.11 -14.12 -6.88
CA THR A 124 -10.34 -14.63 -7.50
C THR A 124 -10.77 -15.96 -6.90
#